data_AF-A0A1G5XLC1-F1
#
_entry.id   AF-A0A1G5XLC1-F1
#
_cell.length_a   1.000
_cell.length_b   1.000
_cell.length_c   1.000
_cell.angle_alpha   90.00
_cell.angle_beta   90.00
_cell.angle_gamma   90.00
#
_symmetry.space_group_name_H-M   'P 1'
#
loop_
_entity.id
_entity.type
_entity.pdbx_description
1 polymer ?
#
loop_
_entity_poly.entity_id
_entity_poly.type
_entity_poly.pdbx_seq_one_letter_code
_entity_poly.pdbx_strand_id
1 'polypeptide(L)'
;MQLNGKMKYTIEEFKVQAKASTLKVGDRLITEDIAGKAVFEVAEIRKKYIYMVRRYCLPDDYDQTHDDLMDFLNNEYLDTLPQDLKNIMGKREGSRIFVPWFKEVFGEREDCGWADQSKGKQWKLFKKGYGRIRLNASKRGCSRFVWLASPYVSNSTYFCIVGTSGAPGGSYASNSYGVLPCFKVNRKAIAEQSA
;
A
#
# COMPACT_ATOMS: atom_id res chain seq x y z
N MET A 1 -7.00 -22.98 6.13
CA MET A 1 -5.68 -22.66 6.72
C MET A 1 -5.79 -21.35 7.50
N GLN A 2 -6.05 -21.40 8.81
CA GLN A 2 -5.96 -20.22 9.67
C GLN A 2 -4.49 -19.81 9.72
N LEU A 3 -4.16 -18.64 9.16
CA LEU A 3 -2.84 -18.02 9.31
C LEU A 3 -2.72 -17.48 10.75
N ASN A 4 -2.44 -18.37 11.70
CA ASN A 4 -1.98 -18.03 13.04
C ASN A 4 -0.68 -17.20 12.91
N GLY A 5 -0.66 -15.98 13.45
CA GLY A 5 0.60 -15.24 13.66
C GLY A 5 0.64 -13.75 13.30
N LYS A 6 -0.40 -13.16 12.70
CA LYS A 6 -0.44 -11.70 12.42
C LYS A 6 -1.36 -11.00 13.41
N MET A 7 -0.80 -10.11 14.24
CA MET A 7 -1.57 -9.38 15.23
C MET A 7 -2.43 -8.31 14.55
N LYS A 8 -3.57 -7.99 15.17
CA LYS A 8 -4.48 -6.93 14.73
C LYS A 8 -4.53 -5.87 15.81
N TYR A 9 -4.48 -4.62 15.39
CA TYR A 9 -4.44 -3.46 16.26
C TYR A 9 -5.46 -2.43 15.80
N THR A 10 -6.13 -1.79 16.76
CA THR A 10 -6.71 -0.46 16.58
C THR A 10 -5.61 0.59 16.35
N ILE A 11 -5.98 1.83 16.03
CA ILE A 11 -5.00 2.90 15.83
C ILE A 11 -4.20 3.16 17.12
N GLU A 12 -4.87 3.18 18.27
CA GLU A 12 -4.23 3.40 19.57
C GLU A 12 -3.27 2.28 19.95
N GLU A 13 -3.70 1.02 19.84
CA GLU A 13 -2.81 -0.12 20.10
C GLU A 13 -1.62 -0.13 19.12
N PHE A 14 -1.85 0.22 17.85
CA PHE A 14 -0.78 0.31 16.85
C PHE A 14 0.26 1.36 17.24
N LYS A 15 -0.16 2.55 17.72
CA LYS A 15 0.76 3.58 18.23
C LYS A 15 1.58 3.05 19.41
N VAL A 16 0.95 2.34 20.35
CA VAL A 16 1.64 1.72 21.50
C VAL A 16 2.72 0.73 21.02
N GLN A 17 2.37 -0.21 20.14
CA GLN A 17 3.33 -1.19 19.62
C GLN A 17 4.43 -0.53 18.76
N ALA A 18 4.10 0.53 18.03
CA ALA A 18 5.08 1.27 17.25
C ALA A 18 6.14 1.94 18.15
N LYS A 19 5.73 2.53 19.28
CA LYS A 19 6.62 3.11 20.30
C LYS A 19 7.50 2.06 20.95
N ALA A 20 6.88 0.96 21.40
CA ALA A 20 7.59 -0.17 22.00
C ALA A 20 8.49 -0.92 21.00
N SER A 21 8.42 -0.59 19.70
CA SER A 21 9.18 -1.25 18.63
C SER A 21 8.93 -2.76 18.53
N THR A 22 7.71 -3.17 18.87
CA THR A 22 7.26 -4.57 18.91
C THR A 22 6.49 -5.01 17.66
N LEU A 23 6.10 -4.04 16.81
CA LEU A 23 5.45 -4.32 15.52
C LEU A 23 6.32 -5.21 14.62
N LYS A 24 5.67 -6.12 13.92
CA LYS A 24 6.29 -7.03 12.95
C LYS A 24 5.69 -6.81 11.56
N VAL A 25 6.48 -7.14 10.54
CA VAL A 25 6.01 -7.13 9.15
C VAL A 25 4.84 -8.10 9.01
N GLY A 26 3.75 -7.60 8.44
CA GLY A 26 2.50 -8.33 8.26
C GLY A 26 1.48 -8.15 9.40
N ASP A 27 1.83 -7.51 10.52
CA ASP A 27 0.85 -7.07 11.50
C ASP A 27 -0.15 -6.10 10.87
N ARG A 28 -1.35 -6.03 11.45
CA ARG A 28 -2.52 -5.41 10.83
C ARG A 28 -3.03 -4.24 11.66
N LEU A 29 -3.15 -3.10 11.03
CA LEU A 29 -3.94 -1.97 11.52
C LEU A 29 -5.37 -2.11 10.99
N ILE A 30 -6.34 -2.14 11.89
CA ILE A 30 -7.77 -2.15 11.59
C ILE A 30 -8.28 -0.72 11.83
N THR A 31 -8.90 -0.15 10.81
CA THR A 31 -9.38 1.24 10.81
C THR A 31 -10.53 1.36 9.82
N GLU A 32 -10.83 2.57 9.40
CA GLU A 32 -11.83 2.90 8.40
C GLU A 32 -11.22 3.75 7.28
N ASP A 33 -11.85 3.64 6.11
CA ASP A 33 -11.62 4.49 4.94
C ASP A 33 -12.94 4.67 4.18
N ILE A 34 -12.88 5.26 2.99
CA ILE A 34 -14.04 5.46 2.11
C ILE A 34 -14.90 4.20 1.87
N ALA A 35 -14.35 2.99 2.03
CA ALA A 35 -15.07 1.72 1.88
C ALA A 35 -15.61 1.16 3.21
N GLY A 36 -15.69 1.99 4.26
CA GLY A 36 -16.04 1.57 5.61
C GLY A 36 -14.83 0.91 6.28
N LYS A 37 -14.90 -0.38 6.59
CA LYS A 37 -13.82 -1.05 7.34
C LYS A 37 -12.58 -1.34 6.47
N ALA A 38 -11.45 -0.77 6.85
CA ALA A 38 -10.15 -0.96 6.22
C ALA A 38 -9.20 -1.83 7.05
N VAL A 39 -8.30 -2.53 6.35
CA VAL A 39 -7.21 -3.28 6.96
C VAL A 39 -5.93 -2.94 6.24
N PHE A 40 -4.94 -2.41 6.97
CA PHE A 40 -3.59 -2.15 6.48
C PHE A 40 -2.61 -3.14 7.08
N GLU A 41 -1.69 -3.65 6.28
CA GLU A 41 -0.60 -4.52 6.72
C GLU A 41 0.72 -3.73 6.80
N VAL A 42 1.50 -3.99 7.85
CA VAL A 42 2.86 -3.47 7.98
C VAL A 42 3.71 -4.08 6.87
N ALA A 43 4.10 -3.27 5.90
CA ALA A 43 4.83 -3.70 4.73
C ALA A 43 6.35 -3.71 4.95
N GLU A 44 6.85 -2.67 5.61
CA GLU A 44 8.26 -2.48 5.95
C GLU A 44 8.40 -1.62 7.21
N ILE A 45 9.40 -1.92 8.04
CA ILE A 45 9.74 -1.12 9.22
C ILE A 45 11.14 -0.56 9.01
N ARG A 46 11.23 0.78 8.92
CA ARG A 46 12.50 1.52 8.83
C ARG A 46 12.68 2.41 10.06
N LYS A 47 13.90 2.92 10.25
CA LYS A 47 14.26 3.76 11.42
C LYS A 47 13.31 4.94 11.65
N LYS A 48 12.93 5.65 10.57
CA LYS A 48 12.06 6.84 10.64
C LYS A 48 10.58 6.55 10.37
N TYR A 49 10.31 5.60 9.49
CA TYR A 49 8.98 5.35 8.96
C TYR A 49 8.60 3.87 9.02
N ILE A 50 7.34 3.60 9.35
CA ILE A 50 6.70 2.30 9.13
C ILE A 50 5.81 2.45 7.89
N TYR A 51 6.00 1.59 6.90
CA TYR A 51 5.25 1.58 5.66
C TYR A 51 4.07 0.64 5.79
N MET A 52 2.89 1.14 5.40
CA MET A 52 1.62 0.45 5.50
C MET A 52 1.05 0.28 4.09
N VAL A 53 0.47 -0.88 3.83
CA VAL A 53 -0.19 -1.18 2.56
C VAL A 53 -1.59 -1.70 2.84
N ARG A 54 -2.59 -1.21 2.11
CA ARG A 54 -3.94 -1.74 2.23
C ARG A 54 -3.95 -3.22 1.88
N ARG A 55 -4.66 -4.05 2.66
CA ARG A 55 -4.67 -5.50 2.45
C ARG A 55 -5.51 -5.89 1.24
N TYR A 56 -6.60 -5.16 1.03
CA TYR A 56 -7.52 -5.34 -0.09
C TYR A 56 -7.36 -4.14 -1.02
N CYS A 57 -7.56 -4.34 -2.33
CA CYS A 57 -7.68 -3.20 -3.24
C CYS A 57 -8.94 -2.39 -2.89
N LEU A 58 -8.98 -1.12 -3.28
CA LEU A 58 -10.22 -0.36 -3.21
C LEU A 58 -11.35 -1.08 -3.99
N PRO A 59 -12.63 -0.91 -3.58
CA PRO A 59 -13.77 -1.34 -4.39
C PRO A 59 -13.68 -0.84 -5.84
N ASP A 60 -14.24 -1.62 -6.76
CA ASP A 60 -14.23 -1.35 -8.21
C ASP A 60 -14.80 0.03 -8.56
N ASP A 61 -15.70 0.50 -7.71
CA ASP A 61 -16.50 1.71 -7.80
C ASP A 61 -15.66 2.98 -7.55
N TYR A 62 -14.53 2.84 -6.85
CA TYR A 62 -13.58 3.94 -6.57
C TYR A 62 -12.33 3.89 -7.48
N ASP A 63 -12.08 2.73 -8.08
CA ASP A 63 -10.93 2.45 -8.95
C ASP A 63 -11.13 3.05 -10.37
N GLN A 64 -12.38 3.20 -10.82
CA GLN A 64 -12.73 3.39 -12.24
C GLN A 64 -13.37 4.74 -12.59
N THR A 65 -13.52 5.63 -11.62
CA THR A 65 -14.39 6.81 -11.71
C THR A 65 -13.65 8.14 -11.63
N HIS A 66 -12.32 8.12 -11.47
CA HIS A 66 -11.52 9.33 -11.27
C HIS A 66 -10.50 9.50 -12.40
N ASP A 67 -10.50 10.67 -13.04
CA ASP A 67 -9.59 11.03 -14.13
C ASP A 67 -8.13 11.20 -13.64
N ASP A 68 -7.96 11.58 -12.37
CA ASP A 68 -6.66 11.63 -11.69
C ASP A 68 -6.69 10.82 -10.39
N LEU A 69 -6.10 9.62 -10.45
CA LEU A 69 -6.00 8.72 -9.31
C LEU A 69 -5.23 9.34 -8.14
N MET A 70 -4.16 10.09 -8.41
CA MET A 70 -3.32 10.62 -7.34
C MET A 70 -3.96 11.81 -6.65
N ASP A 71 -4.75 12.60 -7.38
CA ASP A 71 -5.60 13.65 -6.82
C ASP A 71 -6.69 13.07 -5.91
N PHE A 72 -7.48 12.11 -6.42
CA PHE A 72 -8.46 11.36 -5.62
C PHE A 72 -7.84 10.78 -4.34
N LEU A 73 -6.67 10.13 -4.46
CA LEU A 73 -6.01 9.50 -3.32
C LEU A 73 -5.54 10.52 -2.26
N ASN A 74 -5.10 11.70 -2.67
CA ASN A 74 -4.51 12.70 -1.76
C ASN A 74 -5.49 13.78 -1.28
N ASN A 75 -6.67 13.87 -1.88
CA ASN A 75 -7.75 14.75 -1.44
C ASN A 75 -8.89 13.91 -0.86
N GLU A 76 -9.75 13.36 -1.71
CA GLU A 76 -10.98 12.67 -1.31
C GLU A 76 -10.74 11.46 -0.41
N TYR A 77 -9.91 10.51 -0.84
CA TYR A 77 -9.61 9.31 -0.05
C TYR A 77 -8.92 9.66 1.26
N LEU A 78 -7.93 10.56 1.21
CA LEU A 78 -7.19 10.98 2.40
C LEU A 78 -8.15 11.59 3.44
N ASP A 79 -9.12 12.40 3.02
CA ASP A 79 -10.05 13.06 3.92
C ASP A 79 -10.92 12.08 4.71
N THR A 80 -11.25 10.92 4.12
CA THR A 80 -12.01 9.85 4.79
C THR A 80 -11.24 9.13 5.90
N LEU A 81 -9.91 9.23 5.95
CA LEU A 81 -9.13 8.54 6.97
C LEU A 81 -9.30 9.21 8.35
N PRO A 82 -9.31 8.43 9.45
CA PRO A 82 -9.37 8.98 10.81
C PRO A 82 -8.28 10.03 11.09
N GLN A 83 -8.67 11.10 11.78
CA GLN A 83 -7.78 12.25 12.01
C GLN A 83 -6.52 11.88 12.80
N ASP A 84 -6.66 11.00 13.77
CA ASP A 84 -5.58 10.48 14.60
C ASP A 84 -4.56 9.65 13.80
N LEU A 85 -5.00 8.95 12.75
CA LEU A 85 -4.13 8.31 11.77
C LEU A 85 -3.46 9.37 10.87
N LYS A 86 -4.22 10.34 10.36
CA LYS A 86 -3.69 11.44 9.51
C LYS A 86 -2.58 12.22 10.21
N ASN A 87 -2.72 12.44 11.52
CA ASN A 87 -1.76 13.19 12.33
C ASN A 87 -0.38 12.52 12.41
N ILE A 88 -0.29 11.20 12.24
CA ILE A 88 0.98 10.45 12.30
C ILE A 88 1.56 10.13 10.91
N MET A 89 0.84 10.43 9.83
CA MET A 89 1.28 10.14 8.46
C MET A 89 2.40 11.07 7.99
N GLY A 90 3.35 10.53 7.24
CA GLY A 90 4.42 11.28 6.60
C GLY A 90 4.24 11.40 5.09
N LYS A 91 4.74 12.49 4.50
CA LYS A 91 4.72 12.71 3.03
C LYS A 91 5.84 11.96 2.30
N ARG A 92 5.54 11.37 1.14
CA ARG A 92 6.48 10.80 0.15
C ARG A 92 6.27 11.55 -1.16
N GLU A 93 7.30 12.22 -1.67
CA GLU A 93 7.21 13.03 -2.90
C GLU A 93 6.00 13.99 -2.88
N GLY A 94 5.78 14.67 -1.74
CA GLY A 94 4.64 15.59 -1.56
C GLY A 94 3.33 14.95 -1.10
N SER A 95 3.09 13.68 -1.44
CA SER A 95 1.84 12.95 -1.18
C SER A 95 1.83 12.19 0.16
N ARG A 96 0.68 12.13 0.84
CA ARG A 96 0.50 11.30 2.06
C ARG A 96 0.03 9.88 1.72
N ILE A 97 -0.78 9.76 0.66
CA ILE A 97 -1.23 8.48 0.09
C ILE A 97 -0.53 8.27 -1.24
N PHE A 98 -0.12 7.03 -1.48
CA PHE A 98 0.59 6.66 -2.70
C PHE A 98 0.35 5.20 -3.05
N VAL A 99 0.70 4.79 -4.27
CA VAL A 99 0.79 3.38 -4.68
C VAL A 99 2.25 2.92 -4.71
N PRO A 100 2.56 1.63 -4.48
CA PRO A 100 3.95 1.18 -4.38
C PRO A 100 4.67 1.23 -5.74
N TRP A 101 5.98 1.43 -5.73
CA TRP A 101 6.81 1.30 -6.94
C TRP A 101 7.11 -0.16 -7.25
N PHE A 102 7.49 -0.45 -8.50
CA PHE A 102 7.91 -1.78 -8.93
C PHE A 102 8.98 -2.38 -8.00
N LYS A 103 10.07 -1.66 -7.77
CA LYS A 103 11.19 -2.14 -6.94
C LYS A 103 10.80 -2.34 -5.48
N GLU A 104 9.76 -1.66 -4.98
CA GLU A 104 9.22 -1.89 -3.63
C GLU A 104 8.48 -3.24 -3.53
N VAL A 105 7.85 -3.70 -4.61
CA VAL A 105 7.13 -4.98 -4.66
C VAL A 105 8.04 -6.14 -5.07
N PHE A 106 8.76 -5.98 -6.17
CA PHE A 106 9.51 -7.07 -6.80
C PHE A 106 10.99 -7.10 -6.48
N GLY A 107 11.53 -5.99 -5.97
CA GLY A 107 12.98 -5.80 -5.88
C GLY A 107 13.58 -5.53 -7.25
N GLU A 108 14.88 -5.72 -7.35
CA GLU A 108 15.61 -5.59 -8.61
C GLU A 108 15.46 -6.87 -9.41
N ARG A 109 15.10 -6.73 -10.69
CA ARG A 109 14.76 -7.83 -11.60
C ARG A 109 15.34 -7.56 -12.97
N GLU A 110 16.39 -8.29 -13.31
CA GLU A 110 17.04 -8.21 -14.63
C GLU A 110 16.09 -8.66 -15.76
N ASP A 111 15.25 -9.67 -15.49
CA ASP A 111 14.22 -10.17 -16.41
C ASP A 111 13.03 -9.22 -16.58
N CYS A 112 13.02 -8.08 -15.87
CA CYS A 112 12.00 -7.04 -15.94
C CYS A 112 12.60 -5.69 -16.35
N GLY A 113 13.55 -5.68 -17.29
CA GLY A 113 14.19 -4.46 -17.81
C GLY A 113 13.24 -3.44 -18.44
N TRP A 114 11.97 -3.82 -18.68
CA TRP A 114 10.91 -2.92 -19.15
C TRP A 114 10.31 -2.03 -18.04
N ALA A 115 10.47 -2.39 -16.76
CA ALA A 115 9.91 -1.64 -15.64
C ALA A 115 10.86 -0.53 -15.16
N ASP A 116 10.34 0.64 -14.79
CA ASP A 116 11.16 1.63 -14.05
C ASP A 116 11.47 1.12 -12.64
N GLN A 117 12.74 0.78 -12.43
CA GLN A 117 13.32 0.28 -11.18
C GLN A 117 14.22 1.32 -10.48
N SER A 118 14.20 2.58 -10.91
CA SER A 118 15.05 3.65 -10.34
C SER A 118 14.68 4.02 -8.90
N LYS A 119 13.42 3.81 -8.51
CA LYS A 119 12.89 4.24 -7.22
C LYS A 119 12.57 3.08 -6.28
N GLY A 120 13.01 3.22 -5.04
CA GLY A 120 12.60 2.36 -3.93
C GLY A 120 13.49 1.15 -3.67
N LYS A 121 13.07 0.34 -2.71
CA LYS A 121 13.72 -0.90 -2.27
C LYS A 121 12.66 -1.87 -1.83
N GLN A 122 12.84 -3.15 -2.16
CA GLN A 122 11.83 -4.18 -1.87
C GLN A 122 11.45 -4.19 -0.40
N TRP A 123 10.15 -4.12 -0.13
CA TRP A 123 9.61 -4.23 1.21
C TRP A 123 9.59 -5.70 1.65
N LYS A 124 9.89 -5.95 2.93
CA LYS A 124 9.95 -7.30 3.52
C LYS A 124 8.66 -8.09 3.30
N LEU A 125 7.49 -7.44 3.36
CA LEU A 125 6.21 -8.10 3.11
C LEU A 125 6.15 -8.75 1.72
N PHE A 126 6.70 -8.08 0.71
CA PHE A 126 6.64 -8.50 -0.69
C PHE A 126 7.75 -9.45 -1.12
N LYS A 127 8.68 -9.81 -0.24
CA LYS A 127 9.68 -10.85 -0.54
C LYS A 127 9.04 -12.22 -0.80
N LYS A 128 7.89 -12.49 -0.18
CA LYS A 128 7.12 -13.71 -0.40
C LYS A 128 6.04 -13.47 -1.45
N GLY A 129 5.88 -14.38 -2.42
CA GLY A 129 4.92 -14.24 -3.53
C GLY A 129 3.48 -14.00 -3.08
N TYR A 130 3.00 -14.74 -2.08
CA TYR A 130 1.66 -14.53 -1.50
C TYR A 130 1.50 -13.17 -0.81
N GLY A 131 2.60 -12.53 -0.41
CA GLY A 131 2.61 -11.18 0.14
C GLY A 131 2.35 -10.11 -0.92
N ARG A 132 2.44 -10.44 -2.21
CA ARG A 132 2.16 -9.56 -3.36
C ARG A 132 0.73 -9.69 -3.87
N ILE A 133 0.14 -10.88 -3.77
CA ILE A 133 -1.25 -11.12 -4.19
C ILE A 133 -2.18 -10.20 -3.41
N ARG A 134 -3.11 -9.56 -4.12
CA ARG A 134 -4.14 -8.70 -3.53
C ARG A 134 -5.52 -9.15 -3.94
N LEU A 135 -6.45 -8.99 -3.00
CA LEU A 135 -7.85 -9.36 -3.16
C LEU A 135 -8.69 -8.10 -3.28
N ASN A 136 -9.78 -8.19 -4.02
CA ASN A 136 -10.76 -7.13 -4.12
C ASN A 136 -11.56 -6.97 -2.81
N ALA A 137 -11.81 -5.72 -2.37
CA ALA A 137 -12.63 -5.45 -1.19
C ALA A 137 -14.11 -5.86 -1.37
N SER A 138 -14.69 -5.60 -2.55
CA SER A 138 -16.09 -5.91 -2.88
C SER A 138 -16.31 -7.37 -3.28
N LYS A 139 -15.26 -8.04 -3.77
CA LYS A 139 -15.31 -9.45 -4.22
C LYS A 139 -14.29 -10.29 -3.45
N ARG A 140 -14.53 -10.45 -2.14
CA ARG A 140 -13.62 -11.19 -1.24
C ARG A 140 -13.42 -12.62 -1.78
N GLY A 141 -12.16 -12.99 -2.02
CA GLY A 141 -11.78 -14.29 -2.56
C GLY A 141 -11.24 -14.24 -3.99
N CYS A 142 -11.54 -13.16 -4.74
CA CYS A 142 -10.97 -12.95 -6.07
C CYS A 142 -9.68 -12.13 -6.00
N SER A 143 -8.58 -12.70 -6.48
CA SER A 143 -7.35 -11.97 -6.72
C SER A 143 -7.55 -10.94 -7.83
N ARG A 144 -6.96 -9.75 -7.70
CA ARG A 144 -7.05 -8.68 -8.67
C ARG A 144 -5.65 -8.27 -9.13
N PHE A 145 -5.56 -7.83 -10.39
CA PHE A 145 -4.39 -7.09 -10.85
C PHE A 145 -4.29 -5.77 -10.10
N VAL A 146 -3.07 -5.30 -9.83
CA VAL A 146 -2.86 -4.08 -9.03
C VAL A 146 -1.88 -3.13 -9.68
N TRP A 147 -2.25 -1.86 -9.78
CA TRP A 147 -1.39 -0.80 -10.30
C TRP A 147 -0.17 -0.52 -9.42
N LEU A 148 0.96 -0.22 -10.07
CA LEU A 148 2.18 0.28 -9.45
C LEU A 148 2.54 1.64 -10.03
N ALA A 149 3.19 2.49 -9.24
CA ALA A 149 3.57 3.86 -9.65
C ALA A 149 4.71 3.90 -10.70
N SER A 150 5.24 2.74 -11.12
CA SER A 150 6.34 2.67 -12.08
C SER A 150 5.79 2.55 -13.51
N PRO A 151 6.10 3.49 -14.41
CA PRO A 151 5.81 3.34 -15.83
C PRO A 151 6.75 2.30 -16.48
N TYR A 152 6.48 1.97 -17.74
CA TYR A 152 7.44 1.29 -18.59
C TYR A 152 8.57 2.26 -18.97
N VAL A 153 9.82 1.78 -18.98
CA VAL A 153 11.00 2.63 -19.24
C VAL A 153 10.97 3.35 -20.59
N SER A 154 10.34 2.74 -21.60
CA SER A 154 10.25 3.28 -22.96
C SER A 154 8.86 3.79 -23.32
N ASN A 155 7.88 3.73 -22.39
CA ASN A 155 6.50 4.06 -22.69
C ASN A 155 5.73 4.55 -21.47
N SER A 156 5.37 5.83 -21.45
CA SER A 156 4.56 6.45 -20.38
C SER A 156 3.09 6.06 -20.39
N THR A 157 2.57 5.46 -21.48
CA THR A 157 1.19 4.96 -21.55
C THR A 157 1.00 3.59 -20.91
N TYR A 158 2.09 2.90 -20.56
CA TYR A 158 2.07 1.60 -19.88
C TYR A 158 2.60 1.73 -18.46
N PHE A 159 1.90 1.10 -17.53
CA PHE A 159 2.31 1.02 -16.12
C PHE A 159 2.49 -0.42 -15.68
N CYS A 160 3.37 -0.60 -14.71
CA CYS A 160 3.63 -1.89 -14.10
C CYS A 160 2.44 -2.32 -13.24
N ILE A 161 2.15 -3.61 -13.22
CA ILE A 161 1.11 -4.22 -12.38
C ILE A 161 1.63 -5.45 -11.64
N VAL A 162 0.91 -5.82 -10.59
CA VAL A 162 1.01 -7.13 -9.94
C VAL A 162 -0.10 -8.01 -10.46
N GLY A 163 0.24 -9.16 -11.05
CA GLY A 163 -0.71 -10.18 -11.50
C GLY A 163 -1.40 -10.91 -10.35
N THR A 164 -2.47 -11.62 -10.68
CA THR A 164 -3.25 -12.43 -9.71
C THR A 164 -2.42 -13.56 -9.06
N SER A 165 -1.38 -14.04 -9.74
CA SER A 165 -0.38 -14.98 -9.21
C SER A 165 0.72 -14.31 -8.37
N GLY A 166 0.74 -12.97 -8.27
CA GLY A 166 1.81 -12.20 -7.64
C GLY A 166 3.03 -11.97 -8.53
N ALA A 167 2.94 -12.28 -9.82
CA ALA A 167 3.97 -12.04 -10.83
C ALA A 167 3.94 -10.58 -11.35
N PRO A 168 5.08 -10.03 -11.81
CA PRO A 168 5.09 -8.73 -12.49
C PRO A 168 4.44 -8.82 -13.87
N GLY A 169 3.86 -7.70 -14.31
CA GLY A 169 3.41 -7.51 -15.69
C GLY A 169 3.20 -6.02 -15.96
N GLY A 170 2.59 -5.71 -17.09
CA GLY A 170 2.20 -4.34 -17.37
C GLY A 170 1.07 -4.22 -18.36
N SER A 171 0.50 -3.03 -18.39
CA SER A 171 -0.70 -2.74 -19.15
C SER A 171 -0.86 -1.25 -19.41
N TYR A 172 -1.66 -0.91 -20.42
CA TYR A 172 -2.10 0.44 -20.71
C TYR A 172 -2.77 1.10 -19.51
N ALA A 173 -2.44 2.37 -19.27
CA ALA A 173 -3.02 3.21 -18.23
C ALA A 173 -4.55 3.37 -18.35
N SER A 174 -5.11 3.13 -19.54
CA SER A 174 -6.55 3.17 -19.80
C SER A 174 -7.31 1.94 -19.27
N ASN A 175 -6.62 0.91 -18.78
CA ASN A 175 -7.26 -0.29 -18.24
C ASN A 175 -7.61 -0.11 -16.75
N SER A 176 -8.71 -0.72 -16.32
CA SER A 176 -9.14 -0.68 -14.92
C SER A 176 -8.53 -1.84 -14.10
N TYR A 177 -7.66 -1.53 -13.14
CA TYR A 177 -7.07 -2.52 -12.21
C TYR A 177 -6.99 -2.00 -10.79
N GLY A 178 -7.01 -2.90 -9.81
CA GLY A 178 -7.12 -2.53 -8.40
C GLY A 178 -6.10 -1.50 -7.93
N VAL A 179 -6.59 -0.44 -7.29
CA VAL A 179 -5.77 0.53 -6.57
C VAL A 179 -5.39 -0.02 -5.21
N LEU A 180 -4.12 0.14 -4.84
CA LEU A 180 -3.57 -0.31 -3.57
C LEU A 180 -2.99 0.86 -2.76
N PRO A 181 -3.85 1.60 -2.00
CA PRO A 181 -3.39 2.70 -1.18
C PRO A 181 -2.33 2.24 -0.18
N CYS A 182 -1.23 2.98 -0.16
CA CYS A 182 -0.15 2.85 0.79
C CYS A 182 0.08 4.20 1.47
N PHE A 183 0.59 4.14 2.69
CA PHE A 183 1.08 5.31 3.40
C PHE A 183 2.27 4.95 4.26
N LYS A 184 2.90 5.96 4.85
CA LYS A 184 3.93 5.76 5.86
C LYS A 184 3.61 6.58 7.09
N VAL A 185 3.83 5.99 8.27
CA VAL A 185 3.69 6.70 9.55
C VAL A 185 5.06 7.10 10.07
N ASN A 186 5.15 8.31 10.62
CA ASN A 186 6.37 8.87 11.18
C ASN A 186 6.49 8.47 12.65
N ARG A 187 7.56 7.73 12.99
CA ARG A 187 7.80 7.27 14.36
C ARG A 187 8.00 8.43 15.34
N LYS A 188 8.52 9.57 14.87
CA LYS A 188 8.64 10.80 15.67
C LYS A 188 7.26 11.39 16.01
N ALA A 189 6.38 11.50 15.02
CA ALA A 189 5.02 12.03 15.22
C ALA A 189 4.20 11.13 16.16
N ILE A 190 4.40 9.80 16.07
CA ILE A 190 3.79 8.86 17.02
C ILE A 190 4.28 9.14 18.45
N ALA A 191 5.59 9.36 18.64
CA ALA A 191 6.16 9.66 19.96
C ALA A 191 5.60 10.97 20.56
N GLU A 192 5.44 12.02 19.74
CA GLU A 192 4.98 13.35 20.13
C GLU A 192 3.50 13.41 20.53
N GLN A 193 2.64 12.48 20.09
CA GLN A 193 1.18 12.51 20.33
C GLN A 193 0.70 11.74 21.58
N SER A 194 1.59 11.36 22.49
CA SER A 194 1.16 10.81 23.79
C SER A 194 2.00 11.37 24.94
N ALA A 195 2.44 12.61 24.77
CA ALA A 195 2.98 13.45 25.84
C ALA A 195 1.91 14.45 26.25
#